data_AF-A0A6L7N3D7-F1
#
_entry.id   AF-A0A6L7N3D7-F1
#
_cell.length_a   1.000
_cell.length_b   1.000
_cell.length_c   1.000
_cell.angle_alpha   90.00
_cell.angle_beta   90.00
_cell.angle_gamma   90.00
#
_symmetry.space_group_name_H-M   'P 1'
#
loop_
_entity.id
_entity.type
_entity.pdbx_description
1 polymer ?
#
loop_
_entity_poly.entity_id
_entity_poly.type
_entity_poly.pdbx_seq_one_letter_code
_entity_poly.pdbx_strand_id
1 'polypeptide(L)'
;MPRVDIAHRSETAVAAVLPPSVRIRRSRKDGHSVNLELNGEPVRVTWLGEGGLRQARELIAGREDRPDVAVARRMSPGARDALSAAGIGWVDETGRYHAGR
;
A
#
# COMPACT_ATOMS: atom_id res chain seq x y z
N MET A 1 10.02 -3.08 -15.69
CA MET A 1 9.23 -4.13 -15.02
C MET A 1 7.77 -4.00 -15.45
N PRO A 2 7.08 -5.07 -15.86
CA PRO A 2 5.72 -4.96 -16.39
C PRO A 2 4.72 -4.61 -15.28
N ARG A 3 3.83 -3.65 -15.56
CA ARG A 3 2.81 -3.11 -14.63
C ARG A 3 1.83 -4.15 -14.07
N VAL A 4 1.77 -5.33 -14.70
CA VAL A 4 0.88 -6.45 -14.34
C VAL A 4 1.27 -7.09 -13.00
N ASP A 5 2.54 -7.01 -12.58
CA ASP A 5 3.02 -7.65 -11.35
C ASP A 5 2.65 -6.84 -10.08
N ILE A 6 2.84 -5.52 -10.10
CA ILE A 6 2.64 -4.65 -8.92
C ILE A 6 1.19 -4.68 -8.41
N ALA A 7 0.21 -4.68 -9.31
CA ALA A 7 -1.21 -4.72 -8.95
C ALA A 7 -1.56 -6.03 -8.23
N HIS A 8 -1.06 -7.16 -8.73
CA HIS A 8 -1.29 -8.46 -8.13
C HIS A 8 -0.60 -8.57 -6.76
N ARG A 9 0.68 -8.17 -6.68
CA ARG A 9 1.43 -8.17 -5.41
C ARG A 9 0.80 -7.31 -4.34
N SER A 10 0.30 -6.13 -4.72
CA SER A 10 -0.39 -5.22 -3.81
C SER A 10 -1.72 -5.82 -3.31
N GLU A 11 -2.51 -6.41 -4.21
CA GLU A 11 -3.75 -7.11 -3.85
C GLU A 11 -3.46 -8.27 -2.88
N THR A 12 -2.46 -9.11 -3.18
CA THR A 12 -2.07 -10.24 -2.32
C THR A 12 -1.61 -9.79 -0.94
N ALA A 13 -0.75 -8.77 -0.86
CA ALA A 13 -0.24 -8.26 0.41
C ALA A 13 -1.37 -7.67 1.27
N VAL A 14 -2.28 -6.91 0.68
CA VAL A 14 -3.44 -6.35 1.39
C VAL A 14 -4.42 -7.45 1.81
N ALA A 15 -4.69 -8.43 0.95
CA ALA A 15 -5.57 -9.57 1.27
C ALA A 15 -5.05 -10.38 2.46
N ALA A 16 -3.73 -10.56 2.58
CA ALA A 16 -3.12 -11.35 3.64
C ALA A 16 -3.35 -10.79 5.06
N VAL A 17 -3.72 -9.51 5.17
CA VAL A 17 -3.86 -8.81 6.46
C VAL A 17 -5.30 -8.45 6.80
N LEU A 18 -6.24 -8.86 5.95
CA LEU A 18 -7.67 -8.64 6.12
C LEU A 18 -8.38 -9.94 6.51
N PRO A 19 -9.47 -9.86 7.32
CA PRO A 19 -10.33 -11.01 7.56
C PRO A 19 -10.90 -11.55 6.24
N PRO A 20 -11.14 -12.88 6.11
CA PRO A 20 -11.71 -13.48 4.90
C PRO A 20 -13.08 -12.93 4.47
N SER A 21 -13.79 -12.26 5.38
CA SER A 21 -15.07 -11.62 5.11
C SER A 21 -14.94 -10.34 4.26
N VAL A 22 -13.74 -9.77 4.15
CA VAL A 22 -13.51 -8.56 3.35
C VAL A 22 -13.36 -8.93 1.87
N ARG A 23 -14.26 -8.44 1.04
CA ARG A 23 -14.19 -8.59 -0.42
C ARG A 23 -13.26 -7.55 -0.99
N ILE A 24 -12.30 -7.99 -1.81
CA ILE A 24 -11.33 -7.13 -2.49
C ILE A 24 -11.63 -7.17 -3.98
N ARG A 25 -11.67 -6.00 -4.61
CA ARG A 25 -11.76 -5.85 -6.07
C ARG A 25 -10.71 -4.86 -6.55
N ARG A 26 -10.19 -5.07 -7.76
CA ARG A 26 -9.35 -4.07 -8.43
C ARG A 26 -10.25 -3.07 -9.15
N SER A 27 -10.07 -1.79 -8.85
CA SER A 27 -10.70 -0.71 -9.62
C SER A 27 -9.83 -0.37 -10.82
N ARG A 28 -10.44 -0.23 -12.00
CA ARG A 28 -9.72 0.03 -13.25
C ARG A 28 -9.45 1.54 -13.37
N LYS A 29 -8.27 2.00 -12.92
CA LYS A 29 -7.75 3.33 -13.34
C LYS A 29 -6.23 3.46 -13.21
N ASP A 30 -5.69 4.26 -14.12
CA ASP A 30 -4.28 4.47 -14.50
C ASP A 30 -3.33 5.01 -13.43
N GLY A 31 -2.03 4.67 -13.57
CA GLY A 31 -0.93 5.28 -12.82
C GLY A 31 0.06 4.31 -12.15
N HIS A 32 0.94 4.85 -11.30
CA HIS A 32 1.88 4.12 -10.42
C HIS A 32 1.22 3.60 -9.13
N SER A 33 -0.06 3.90 -8.93
CA SER A 33 -0.87 3.51 -7.78
C SER A 33 -1.91 2.48 -8.21
N VAL A 34 -2.20 1.53 -7.32
CA VAL A 34 -3.19 0.48 -7.48
C VAL A 34 -4.42 0.89 -6.68
N ASN A 35 -5.54 1.13 -7.33
CA ASN A 35 -6.79 1.37 -6.62
C ASN A 35 -7.47 0.03 -6.33
N LEU A 36 -7.58 -0.29 -5.05
CA LEU A 36 -8.37 -1.43 -4.57
C LEU A 36 -9.74 -0.92 -4.10
N GLU A 37 -10.71 -1.82 -4.08
CA GLU A 37 -12.02 -1.60 -3.47
C GLU A 37 -12.19 -2.68 -2.40
N LEU A 38 -12.36 -2.25 -1.14
CA LEU A 38 -12.55 -3.11 0.01
C LEU A 38 -14.01 -2.98 0.47
N ASN A 39 -14.81 -4.03 0.32
CA ASN A 39 -16.24 -4.02 0.65
C ASN A 39 -17.05 -2.88 -0.01
N GLY A 40 -16.63 -2.41 -1.19
CA GLY A 40 -17.27 -1.29 -1.90
C GLY A 40 -16.62 0.08 -1.61
N GLU A 41 -15.72 0.17 -0.63
CA GLU A 41 -15.00 1.40 -0.32
C GLU A 41 -13.69 1.47 -1.13
N PRO A 42 -13.43 2.58 -1.85
CA PRO A 42 -12.19 2.76 -2.59
C PRO A 42 -11.01 2.96 -1.62
N VAL A 43 -9.95 2.20 -1.83
CA VAL A 43 -8.69 2.29 -1.07
C VAL A 43 -7.53 2.46 -2.05
N ARG A 44 -6.81 3.56 -1.91
CA ARG A 44 -5.66 3.89 -2.74
C ARG A 44 -4.41 3.24 -2.18
N VAL A 45 -3.81 2.38 -3.01
CA VAL A 45 -2.60 1.63 -2.65
C VAL A 45 -1.42 2.10 -3.48
N THR A 46 -0.29 2.39 -2.85
CA THR A 46 0.95 2.76 -3.57
C THR A 46 2.07 1.79 -3.27
N TRP A 47 2.75 1.32 -4.32
CA TRP A 47 3.89 0.42 -4.22
C TRP A 47 5.20 1.20 -4.05
N LEU A 48 5.91 0.98 -2.95
CA LEU A 48 7.17 1.64 -2.58
C LEU A 48 8.43 0.90 -3.04
N GLY A 49 8.30 -0.12 -3.88
CA GLY A 49 9.44 -0.94 -4.31
C GLY A 49 9.99 -1.75 -3.13
N GLU A 50 11.24 -1.49 -2.77
CA GLU A 50 11.91 -2.19 -1.67
C GLU A 50 11.41 -1.76 -0.28
N GLY A 51 10.84 -0.56 -0.10
CA GLY A 51 10.26 -0.13 1.19
C GLY A 51 11.22 0.61 2.14
N GLY A 52 12.17 1.37 1.59
CA GLY A 52 13.10 2.19 2.36
C GLY A 52 12.49 3.51 2.86
N LEU A 53 13.15 4.11 3.87
CA LEU A 53 12.73 5.40 4.46
C LEU A 53 12.70 6.54 3.44
N ARG A 54 13.64 6.56 2.49
CA ARG A 54 13.69 7.59 1.45
C ARG A 54 12.41 7.58 0.61
N GLN A 55 12.02 6.41 0.11
CA GLN A 55 10.81 6.25 -0.69
C GLN A 55 9.55 6.61 0.10
N ALA A 56 9.49 6.24 1.39
CA ALA A 56 8.38 6.62 2.26
C ALA A 56 8.28 8.15 2.42
N ARG A 57 9.41 8.85 2.62
CA ARG A 57 9.42 10.31 2.73
C ARG A 57 9.03 11.01 1.42
N GLU A 58 9.51 10.50 0.29
CA GLU A 58 9.13 11.00 -1.04
C GLU A 58 7.61 10.83 -1.27
N LEU A 59 7.04 9.68 -0.88
CA LEU A 59 5.60 9.45 -0.93
C LEU A 59 4.82 10.42 -0.04
N ILE A 60 5.25 10.61 1.21
CA ILE A 60 4.59 11.51 2.18
C ILE A 60 4.65 12.98 1.70
N ALA A 61 5.77 13.38 1.08
CA ALA A 61 5.94 14.74 0.56
C ALA A 61 5.07 15.01 -0.69
N GLY A 62 4.73 13.98 -1.46
CA GLY A 62 3.82 14.07 -2.60
C GLY A 62 2.37 14.33 -2.16
N ARG A 63 1.92 15.59 -2.25
CA ARG A 63 0.61 16.02 -1.71
C ARG A 63 -0.60 15.70 -2.58
N GLU A 64 -0.44 15.60 -3.90
CA GLU A 64 -1.61 15.54 -4.79
C GLU A 64 -2.33 14.19 -4.78
N ASP A 65 -1.69 13.11 -4.31
CA ASP A 65 -2.30 11.79 -4.32
C ASP A 65 -1.91 10.90 -3.13
N ARG A 66 -2.06 11.42 -1.90
CA ARG A 66 -1.75 10.66 -0.68
C ARG A 66 -2.48 9.30 -0.65
N PRO A 67 -1.75 8.17 -0.52
CA PRO A 67 -2.39 6.86 -0.44
C PRO A 67 -2.93 6.57 0.96
N ASP A 68 -3.91 5.67 1.00
CA ASP A 68 -4.43 5.11 2.24
C ASP A 68 -3.50 4.03 2.77
N VAL A 69 -2.92 3.23 1.85
CA VAL A 69 -2.02 2.11 2.18
C VAL A 69 -0.78 2.14 1.29
N ALA A 70 0.39 2.01 1.92
CA ALA A 70 1.65 1.75 1.23
C ALA A 70 2.01 0.27 1.27
N VAL A 71 2.46 -0.27 0.13
CA VAL A 71 2.92 -1.67 0.01
C VAL A 71 4.37 -1.70 -0.43
N ALA A 72 5.16 -2.61 0.13
CA ALA A 72 6.55 -2.83 -0.30
C ALA A 72 6.95 -4.30 -0.22
N ARG A 73 8.08 -4.66 -0.82
CA ARG A 73 8.67 -6.00 -0.64
C ARG A 73 9.04 -6.25 0.82
N ARG A 74 9.76 -5.32 1.45
CA ARG A 74 10.15 -5.41 2.86
C ARG A 74 10.34 -4.03 3.47
N MET A 75 9.39 -3.59 4.28
CA MET A 75 9.48 -2.25 4.84
C MET A 75 10.58 -2.17 5.91
N SER A 76 11.43 -1.16 5.79
CA SER A 76 12.41 -0.81 6.82
C SER A 76 11.72 -0.24 8.06
N PRO A 77 12.27 -0.39 9.28
CA PRO A 77 11.68 0.19 10.49
C PRO A 77 11.38 1.69 10.36
N GLY A 78 12.36 2.47 9.88
CA GLY A 78 12.15 3.92 9.68
C GLY A 78 11.04 4.26 8.68
N ALA A 79 10.84 3.45 7.63
CA ALA A 79 9.72 3.64 6.71
C ALA A 79 8.37 3.41 7.38
N ARG A 80 8.26 2.35 8.20
CA ARG A 80 7.05 2.04 8.98
C ARG A 80 6.68 3.19 9.90
N ASP A 81 7.67 3.67 10.67
CA ASP A 81 7.47 4.76 11.61
C ASP A 81 7.03 6.04 10.90
N ALA A 82 7.67 6.38 9.78
CA ALA A 82 7.32 7.57 9.00
C ALA A 82 5.91 7.49 8.41
N LEU A 83 5.51 6.34 7.86
CA LEU A 83 4.17 6.13 7.28
C LEU A 83 3.09 6.14 8.36
N SER A 84 3.30 5.43 9.47
CA SER A 84 2.40 5.44 10.62
C SER A 84 2.25 6.85 11.22
N ALA A 85 3.35 7.58 11.40
CA ALA A 85 3.31 8.97 11.89
C ALA A 85 2.58 9.91 10.92
N ALA A 86 2.64 9.62 9.62
CA ALA A 86 1.89 10.35 8.61
C ALA A 86 0.41 9.94 8.55
N GLY A 87 -0.03 8.89 9.25
CA GLY A 87 -1.40 8.35 9.17
C GLY A 87 -1.65 7.59 7.86
N ILE A 88 -0.65 6.88 7.35
CA ILE A 88 -0.75 6.03 6.17
C ILE A 88 -0.57 4.58 6.64
N GLY A 89 -1.55 3.73 6.32
CA GLY A 89 -1.47 2.30 6.59
C GLY A 89 -0.34 1.67 5.78
N TRP A 90 0.21 0.55 6.24
CA TRP A 90 1.32 -0.06 5.53
C TRP A 90 1.35 -1.57 5.69
N VAL A 91 1.76 -2.26 4.64
CA VAL A 91 1.98 -3.71 4.63
C VAL A 91 3.18 -4.06 3.77
N ASP A 92 3.96 -5.05 4.18
CA ASP A 92 4.99 -5.62 3.33
C ASP A 92 4.72 -7.09 3.01
N GLU A 93 5.35 -7.61 1.96
CA GLU A 93 5.16 -8.99 1.50
C GLU A 93 5.69 -10.04 2.47
N THR A 94 6.36 -9.63 3.55
CA THR A 94 6.74 -10.54 4.64
C THR A 94 5.58 -10.80 5.62
N GLY A 95 4.41 -10.19 5.39
CA GLY A 95 3.24 -10.33 6.25
C GLY A 95 3.24 -9.41 7.47
N ARG A 96 4.15 -8.42 7.53
CA ARG A 96 4.14 -7.39 8.57
C ARG A 96 3.26 -6.24 8.11
N TYR A 97 2.37 -5.77 8.98
CA TYR A 97 1.45 -4.68 8.65
C TYR A 97 1.10 -3.79 9.83
N HIS A 98 0.58 -2.62 9.51
CA HIS A 98 -0.09 -1.70 10.41
C HIS A 98 -1.32 -1.12 9.71
N ALA A 99 -2.48 -1.23 10.36
CA ALA A 99 -3.70 -0.54 9.93
C ALA A 99 -3.67 0.89 10.46
N GLY A 100 -3.52 1.87 9.56
CA GLY A 100 -3.73 3.28 9.91
C GLY A 100 -5.19 3.51 10.31
N ARG A 101 -5.43 4.36 11.31
CA ARG A 101 -6.75 4.80 11.75
C ARG A 101 -7.12 6.13 11.12
#